data_AF-A0A1E5W7S1-F1
#
_entry.id   AF-A0A1E5W7S1-F1
#
_cell.length_a   1.000
_cell.length_b   1.000
_cell.length_c   1.000
_cell.angle_alpha   90.00
_cell.angle_beta   90.00
_cell.angle_gamma   90.00
#
_symmetry.space_group_name_H-M   'P 1'
#
loop_
_entity.id
_entity.type
_entity.pdbx_description
1 polymer ?
#
loop_
_entity_poly.entity_id
_entity_poly.type
_entity_poly.pdbx_seq_one_letter_code
_entity_poly.pdbx_strand_id
1 'polypeptide(L)'
;MPRAFSSELGTWGPCTDIQTPRGQIRRSSDAQRPNNENGLRGRPLVVGGAVHWLCPTHSAGYVLKLRVRAAAAAAAPRLTVTKLPESYPYNSKGQAKHLLATMAAGGSPAVLVADGEKISAWTQSKNTASWNPQPQVVIEYEAISRFLGSVGEGSQLQQLQALPTQQVNLDWFSVRTGVVLIRMHDYYLLWLDLQSMEIVRWSKDLRIRLHDRGI
;
A
#
# COMPACT_ATOMS: atom_id res chain seq x y z
N MET A 1 -25.53 9.09 6.16
CA MET A 1 -24.78 9.59 4.98
C MET A 1 -23.32 9.74 5.36
N PRO A 2 -22.36 9.24 4.56
CA PRO A 2 -20.93 9.38 4.85
C PRO A 2 -20.51 10.86 4.90
N ARG A 3 -19.65 11.23 5.85
CA ARG A 3 -19.09 12.57 6.00
C ARG A 3 -17.57 12.50 5.98
N ALA A 4 -16.91 13.50 5.40
CA ALA A 4 -15.46 13.62 5.40
C ALA A 4 -15.04 14.77 6.33
N PHE A 5 -13.98 14.58 7.11
CA PHE A 5 -13.45 15.60 8.01
C PHE A 5 -12.50 16.53 7.26
N SER A 6 -12.76 17.84 7.29
CA SER A 6 -11.85 18.86 6.79
C SER A 6 -10.99 19.40 7.93
N SER A 7 -9.68 19.16 7.87
CA SER A 7 -8.73 19.69 8.85
C SER A 7 -8.62 21.22 8.80
N GLU A 8 -8.89 21.83 7.65
CA GLU A 8 -8.80 23.29 7.49
C GLU A 8 -10.01 24.03 8.05
N LEU A 9 -11.20 23.44 7.94
CA LEU A 9 -12.44 24.04 8.43
C LEU A 9 -12.81 23.57 9.84
N GLY A 10 -12.15 22.54 10.36
CA GLY A 10 -12.50 21.92 11.65
C GLY A 10 -13.89 21.28 11.66
N THR A 11 -14.50 21.05 10.50
CA THR A 11 -15.89 20.61 10.36
C THR A 11 -16.03 19.34 9.53
N TRP A 12 -17.05 18.55 9.86
CA TRP A 12 -17.49 17.40 9.08
C TRP A 12 -18.36 17.85 7.91
N GLY A 13 -17.89 17.66 6.68
CA GLY A 13 -18.59 18.01 5.44
C GLY A 13 -19.23 16.80 4.76
N PRO A 14 -20.14 17.03 3.78
CA PRO A 14 -20.66 16.00 2.91
C PRO A 14 -19.52 15.26 2.18
N CYS A 15 -19.56 13.93 2.14
CA CYS A 15 -18.64 13.16 1.32
C CYS A 15 -18.99 13.34 -0.16
N THR A 16 -18.12 13.95 -0.94
CA THR A 16 -18.25 13.95 -2.40
C THR A 16 -17.78 12.59 -2.90
N ASP A 17 -18.70 11.76 -3.35
CA ASP A 17 -18.35 10.52 -4.02
C ASP A 17 -17.76 10.88 -5.39
N ILE A 18 -16.43 10.79 -5.50
CA ILE A 18 -15.75 11.05 -6.77
C ILE A 18 -16.05 9.84 -7.65
N GLN A 19 -17.05 9.98 -8.52
CA GLN A 19 -17.23 9.06 -9.63
C GLN A 19 -15.99 9.14 -10.52
N THR A 20 -15.05 8.23 -10.29
CA THR A 20 -13.90 8.07 -11.17
C THR A 20 -14.40 7.81 -12.60
N PRO A 21 -13.81 8.44 -13.63
CA PRO A 21 -14.26 8.23 -15.00
C PRO A 21 -14.27 6.73 -15.29
N ARG A 22 -15.45 6.17 -15.55
CA ARG A 22 -15.65 4.82 -16.12
C ARG A 22 -15.19 4.78 -17.59
N GLY A 23 -14.03 5.38 -17.88
CA GLY A 23 -13.47 5.47 -19.21
C GLY A 23 -12.70 4.20 -19.57
N GLN A 24 -13.38 3.29 -20.26
CA GLN A 24 -12.82 2.40 -21.30
C GLN A 24 -11.50 1.66 -21.00
N ILE A 25 -11.32 1.07 -19.82
CA ILE A 25 -10.45 -0.10 -19.69
C ILE A 25 -11.32 -1.33 -19.92
N ARG A 26 -11.28 -1.84 -21.16
CA ARG A 26 -12.10 -2.94 -21.67
C ARG A 26 -12.04 -4.14 -20.71
N ARG A 27 -13.18 -4.48 -20.10
CA ARG A 27 -13.37 -5.78 -19.42
C ARG A 27 -13.18 -6.87 -20.46
N SER A 28 -12.08 -7.62 -20.40
CA SER A 28 -12.04 -8.93 -21.05
C SER A 28 -12.95 -9.84 -20.24
N SER A 29 -14.04 -10.27 -20.86
CA SER A 29 -14.81 -11.43 -20.46
C SER A 29 -13.90 -12.66 -20.41
N ASP A 30 -14.31 -13.64 -19.62
CA ASP A 30 -13.74 -14.98 -19.46
C ASP A 30 -12.68 -15.15 -18.36
N ALA A 31 -13.13 -15.08 -17.11
CA ALA A 31 -12.74 -16.01 -16.04
C ALA A 31 -13.68 -15.83 -14.83
N GLN A 32 -14.14 -16.95 -14.28
CA GLN A 32 -15.05 -17.09 -13.13
C GLN A 32 -14.99 -15.98 -12.06
N ARG A 33 -16.17 -15.55 -11.61
CA ARG A 33 -16.38 -14.77 -10.36
C ARG A 33 -15.56 -15.36 -9.21
N PRO A 34 -14.91 -14.50 -8.42
CA PRO A 34 -15.37 -14.31 -7.04
C PRO A 34 -15.46 -12.84 -6.62
N ASN A 35 -16.52 -12.52 -5.86
CA ASN A 35 -16.69 -11.41 -4.90
C ASN A 35 -16.14 -10.02 -5.27
N ASN A 36 -17.00 -9.21 -5.88
CA ASN A 36 -17.31 -7.80 -5.58
C ASN A 36 -16.24 -6.90 -4.87
N GLU A 37 -15.00 -6.75 -5.36
CA GLU A 37 -14.11 -5.65 -4.87
C GLU A 37 -13.10 -5.09 -5.93
N ASN A 38 -13.22 -5.42 -7.21
CA ASN A 38 -12.15 -5.13 -8.21
C ASN A 38 -12.46 -3.98 -9.17
N GLY A 39 -12.64 -2.76 -8.64
CA GLY A 39 -12.72 -1.53 -9.43
C GLY A 39 -11.43 -0.68 -9.38
N LEU A 40 -10.86 -0.49 -8.19
CA LEU A 40 -9.66 0.31 -7.91
C LEU A 40 -9.04 -0.18 -6.59
N ARG A 41 -8.49 -1.39 -6.58
CA ARG A 41 -8.06 -2.08 -5.34
C ARG A 41 -6.80 -1.49 -4.67
N GLY A 42 -6.22 -0.40 -5.19
CA GLY A 42 -5.16 0.33 -4.50
C GLY A 42 -5.76 1.36 -3.54
N ARG A 43 -5.64 1.15 -2.23
CA ARG A 43 -6.01 2.16 -1.23
C ARG A 43 -5.28 3.48 -1.56
N PRO A 44 -5.98 4.62 -1.65
CA PRO A 44 -5.31 5.87 -1.97
C PRO A 44 -4.34 6.28 -0.87
N LEU A 45 -3.22 6.87 -1.27
CA LEU A 45 -2.26 7.50 -0.38
C LEU A 45 -2.45 9.02 -0.44
N VAL A 46 -2.78 9.64 0.70
CA VAL A 46 -2.87 11.09 0.82
C VAL A 46 -1.60 11.62 1.46
N VAL A 47 -0.79 12.37 0.71
CA VAL A 47 0.45 12.98 1.20
C VAL A 47 0.78 14.25 0.43
N GLY A 48 1.33 15.26 1.11
CA GLY A 48 1.77 16.51 0.48
C GLY A 48 0.67 17.24 -0.29
N GLY A 49 -0.56 17.24 0.23
CA GLY A 49 -1.73 17.88 -0.39
C GLY A 49 -2.20 17.22 -1.69
N ALA A 50 -1.82 15.96 -1.92
CA ALA A 50 -2.23 15.20 -3.09
C ALA A 50 -2.74 13.81 -2.71
N VAL A 51 -3.73 13.33 -3.47
CA VAL A 51 -4.20 11.95 -3.42
C VAL A 51 -3.51 11.16 -4.52
N HIS A 52 -2.96 10.01 -4.16
CA HIS A 52 -2.23 9.13 -5.06
C HIS A 52 -2.94 7.78 -5.16
N TRP A 53 -3.08 7.24 -6.37
CA TRP A 53 -3.62 5.90 -6.62
C TRP A 53 -2.65 5.06 -7.43
N LEU A 54 -2.49 3.82 -7.02
CA LEU A 54 -1.77 2.81 -7.80
C LEU A 54 -2.75 2.22 -8.81
N CYS A 55 -2.40 2.33 -10.08
CA CYS A 55 -3.21 1.89 -11.20
C CYS A 55 -2.38 0.93 -12.06
N PRO A 56 -2.37 -0.37 -11.72
CA PRO A 56 -1.76 -1.39 -12.57
C PRO A 56 -2.61 -1.61 -13.84
N THR A 57 -1.95 -1.81 -14.97
CA THR A 57 -2.55 -2.28 -16.22
C THR A 57 -1.95 -3.64 -16.58
N HIS A 58 -2.43 -4.25 -17.68
CA HIS A 58 -1.86 -5.48 -18.22
C HIS A 58 -0.43 -5.31 -18.76
N SER A 59 0.03 -4.07 -18.97
CA SER A 59 1.29 -3.75 -19.66
C SER A 59 2.25 -2.87 -18.86
N ALA A 60 1.79 -2.18 -17.81
CA ALA A 60 2.66 -1.41 -16.92
C ALA A 60 1.95 -1.07 -15.59
N GLY A 61 2.74 -0.64 -14.61
CA GLY A 61 2.21 0.04 -13.43
C GLY A 61 2.19 1.55 -13.61
N TYR A 62 1.16 2.22 -13.09
CA TYR A 62 1.09 3.69 -13.06
C TYR A 62 0.71 4.18 -11.66
N VAL A 63 1.12 5.40 -11.35
CA VAL A 63 0.63 6.16 -10.19
C VAL A 63 -0.04 7.43 -10.69
N LEU A 64 -1.32 7.57 -10.34
CA LEU A 64 -2.11 8.77 -10.57
C LEU A 64 -1.96 9.67 -9.35
N LYS A 65 -1.70 10.96 -9.58
CA LYS A 65 -1.58 11.99 -8.55
C LYS A 65 -2.58 13.10 -8.85
N LEU A 66 -3.56 13.27 -7.96
CA LEU A 66 -4.50 14.38 -8.02
C LEU A 66 -4.16 15.40 -6.92
N ARG A 67 -3.79 16.60 -7.33
CA ARG A 67 -3.71 17.76 -6.43
C ARG A 67 -5.07 18.45 -6.44
N VAL A 68 -5.83 18.27 -5.36
CA VAL A 68 -7.06 19.02 -5.10
C VAL A 68 -6.68 20.18 -4.18
N ARG A 69 -6.87 21.41 -4.63
CA ARG A 69 -6.62 22.57 -3.77
C ARG A 69 -7.73 22.72 -2.74
N ALA A 70 -7.34 22.96 -1.50
CA ALA A 70 -8.12 23.76 -0.60
C ALA A 70 -7.66 25.24 -0.70
N ALA A 71 -8.51 26.18 -0.29
CA ALA A 71 -8.87 27.39 -1.04
C ALA A 71 -7.81 28.50 -1.29
N ALA A 72 -8.23 29.43 -2.16
CA ALA A 72 -7.67 30.72 -2.60
C ALA A 72 -6.64 30.71 -3.76
N ALA A 73 -6.98 31.45 -4.83
CA ALA A 73 -6.18 31.78 -6.03
C ALA A 73 -6.06 30.72 -7.17
N ALA A 74 -7.18 30.42 -7.84
CA ALA A 74 -7.25 30.28 -9.31
C ALA A 74 -6.27 29.32 -10.05
N ALA A 75 -5.99 28.12 -9.53
CA ALA A 75 -5.43 27.05 -10.37
C ALA A 75 -6.34 25.82 -10.33
N ALA A 76 -6.71 25.33 -11.52
CA ALA A 76 -7.51 24.13 -11.70
C ALA A 76 -6.87 22.91 -11.00
N PRO A 77 -7.68 21.92 -10.57
CA PRO A 77 -7.15 20.64 -10.11
C PRO A 77 -6.19 20.07 -11.14
N ARG A 78 -5.02 19.59 -10.69
CA ARG A 78 -3.99 19.03 -11.58
C ARG A 78 -3.90 17.54 -11.37
N LEU A 79 -4.21 16.79 -12.43
CA LEU A 79 -3.97 15.36 -12.51
C LEU A 79 -2.62 15.12 -13.20
N THR A 80 -1.79 14.29 -12.59
CA THR A 80 -0.53 13.83 -13.17
C THR A 80 -0.52 12.31 -13.14
N VAL A 81 -0.03 11.70 -14.22
CA VAL A 81 0.12 10.25 -14.33
C VAL A 81 1.61 9.98 -14.53
N THR A 82 2.18 9.13 -13.68
CA THR A 82 3.58 8.69 -13.81
C THR A 82 3.62 7.19 -14.01
N LYS A 83 4.36 6.74 -15.02
CA LYS A 83 4.62 5.31 -15.25
C LYS A 83 5.65 4.81 -14.24
N LEU A 84 5.42 3.62 -13.68
CA LEU A 84 6.40 2.92 -12.85
C LEU A 84 7.51 2.31 -13.73
N PRO A 85 8.70 2.07 -13.18
CA PRO A 85 9.81 1.48 -13.93
C PRO A 85 9.50 0.07 -14.42
N GLU A 86 10.21 -0.41 -15.43
CA GLU A 86 10.00 -1.76 -15.99
C GLU A 86 10.32 -2.89 -14.98
N SER A 87 11.20 -2.61 -14.02
CA SER A 87 11.50 -3.52 -12.90
C SER A 87 10.33 -3.73 -11.94
N TYR A 88 9.32 -2.85 -11.96
CA TYR A 88 8.14 -2.98 -11.12
C TYR A 88 7.28 -4.15 -11.60
N PRO A 89 6.96 -5.14 -10.74
CA PRO A 89 6.28 -6.36 -11.16
C PRO A 89 4.75 -6.16 -11.26
N TYR A 90 4.30 -5.46 -12.32
CA TYR A 90 2.88 -5.11 -12.51
C TYR A 90 1.98 -6.29 -12.95
N ASN A 91 2.55 -7.35 -13.52
CA ASN A 91 1.82 -8.48 -14.12
C ASN A 91 1.98 -9.80 -13.38
N SER A 92 2.19 -9.76 -12.06
CA SER A 92 2.49 -10.93 -11.21
C SER A 92 1.37 -11.99 -11.10
N LYS A 93 0.40 -12.02 -12.02
CA LYS A 93 -0.78 -12.93 -12.01
C LYS A 93 -1.52 -12.97 -10.66
N GLY A 94 -1.46 -11.87 -9.90
CA GLY A 94 -2.08 -11.74 -8.58
C GLY A 94 -1.28 -12.34 -7.41
N GLN A 95 -0.07 -12.86 -7.68
CA GLN A 95 0.83 -13.41 -6.67
C GLN A 95 1.44 -12.29 -5.83
N ALA A 96 1.85 -11.19 -6.45
CA ALA A 96 2.39 -10.06 -5.70
C ALA A 96 1.29 -9.17 -5.11
N LYS A 97 1.53 -8.67 -3.89
CA LYS A 97 0.64 -7.72 -3.21
C LYS A 97 1.28 -6.34 -3.21
N HIS A 98 0.48 -5.32 -3.48
CA HIS A 98 0.98 -3.97 -3.73
C HIS A 98 0.33 -2.96 -2.78
N LEU A 99 1.10 -1.97 -2.32
CA LEU A 99 0.60 -0.91 -1.45
C LEU A 99 1.32 0.41 -1.75
N LEU A 100 0.57 1.52 -1.77
CA LEU A 100 1.17 2.86 -1.74
C LEU A 100 1.45 3.28 -0.30
N ALA A 101 2.66 3.77 -0.07
CA ALA A 101 3.14 4.23 1.23
C ALA A 101 4.15 5.38 1.07
N THR A 102 4.81 5.77 2.16
CA THR A 102 5.96 6.66 2.13
C THR A 102 7.06 6.07 3.01
N MET A 103 8.33 6.09 2.55
CA MET A 103 9.45 5.50 3.30
C MET A 103 9.80 6.23 4.61
N ALA A 104 9.35 7.47 4.74
CA ALA A 104 9.41 8.25 5.97
C ALA A 104 8.05 8.92 6.16
N ALA A 105 7.68 9.28 7.40
CA ALA A 105 6.43 9.97 7.70
C ALA A 105 6.28 11.24 6.83
N GLY A 106 5.18 11.32 6.08
CA GLY A 106 4.93 12.45 5.15
C GLY A 106 5.93 12.58 3.98
N GLY A 107 6.74 11.56 3.71
CA GLY A 107 7.77 11.56 2.68
C GLY A 107 7.23 11.44 1.24
N SER A 108 8.14 11.22 0.29
CA SER A 108 7.74 10.92 -1.09
C SER A 108 6.95 9.61 -1.17
N PRO A 109 6.01 9.50 -2.13
CA PRO A 109 5.35 8.24 -2.44
C PRO A 109 6.35 7.12 -2.72
N ALA A 110 6.04 5.94 -2.21
CA ALA A 110 6.69 4.68 -2.49
C ALA A 110 5.64 3.63 -2.83
N VAL A 111 5.96 2.72 -3.76
CA VAL A 111 5.16 1.53 -4.02
C VAL A 111 5.87 0.35 -3.39
N LEU A 112 5.20 -0.31 -2.46
CA LEU A 112 5.64 -1.55 -1.85
C LEU A 112 5.08 -2.73 -2.62
N VAL A 113 5.91 -3.75 -2.79
CA VAL A 113 5.54 -5.02 -3.40
C VAL A 113 6.02 -6.16 -2.52
N ALA A 114 5.09 -7.02 -2.10
CA ALA A 114 5.35 -8.31 -1.48
C ALA A 114 5.26 -9.37 -2.59
N ASP A 115 6.38 -9.98 -2.99
CA ASP A 115 6.49 -10.78 -4.23
C ASP A 115 6.56 -12.30 -4.04
N GLY A 116 6.66 -12.77 -2.80
CA GLY A 116 6.83 -14.21 -2.50
C GLY A 116 8.17 -14.51 -1.80
N GLU A 117 9.12 -13.58 -1.87
CA GLU A 117 10.44 -13.70 -1.26
C GLU A 117 10.73 -12.54 -0.31
N LYS A 118 10.26 -11.34 -0.66
CA LYS A 118 10.57 -10.11 0.07
C LYS A 118 9.52 -9.03 -0.13
N ILE A 119 9.65 -7.98 0.68
CA ILE A 119 8.98 -6.71 0.47
C ILE A 119 10.00 -5.74 -0.14
N SER A 120 9.71 -5.24 -1.33
CA SER A 120 10.55 -4.29 -2.06
C SER A 120 9.82 -2.96 -2.25
N ALA A 121 10.55 -1.85 -2.23
CA ALA A 121 10.04 -0.50 -2.37
C ALA A 121 10.62 0.20 -3.61
N TRP A 122 9.73 0.67 -4.49
CA TRP A 122 10.07 1.64 -5.53
C TRP A 122 9.74 3.03 -5.00
N THR A 123 10.74 3.89 -4.87
CA THR A 123 10.56 5.23 -4.30
C THR A 123 10.52 6.28 -5.38
N GLN A 124 9.67 7.29 -5.19
CA GLN A 124 9.64 8.47 -6.04
C GLN A 124 10.68 9.49 -5.54
N SER A 125 11.56 9.93 -6.43
CA SER A 125 12.50 11.01 -6.15
C SER A 125 11.76 12.31 -5.82
N LYS A 126 12.17 12.97 -4.72
CA LYS A 126 11.61 14.27 -4.31
C LYS A 126 11.83 15.36 -5.36
N ASN A 127 13.00 15.34 -6.00
CA ASN A 127 13.45 16.44 -6.87
C ASN A 127 12.87 16.35 -8.27
N THR A 128 12.80 15.14 -8.82
CA THR A 128 12.43 14.90 -10.21
C THR A 128 11.03 14.32 -10.39
N ALA A 129 10.38 13.89 -9.29
CA ALA A 129 9.14 13.10 -9.32
C ALA A 129 9.23 11.83 -10.19
N SER A 130 10.43 11.39 -10.56
CA SER A 130 10.67 10.13 -11.27
C SER A 130 10.78 8.98 -10.28
N TRP A 131 10.41 7.78 -10.73
CA TRP A 131 10.54 6.57 -9.94
C TRP A 131 11.94 5.98 -10.09
N ASN A 132 12.54 5.57 -8.97
CA ASN A 132 13.83 4.90 -8.98
C ASN A 132 13.72 3.53 -9.66
N PRO A 133 14.52 3.24 -10.71
CA PRO A 133 14.44 1.97 -11.43
C PRO A 133 14.82 0.77 -10.58
N GLN A 134 15.72 0.93 -9.61
CA GLN A 134 16.12 -0.14 -8.73
C GLN A 134 15.27 -0.10 -7.44
N PRO A 135 14.54 -1.18 -7.11
CA PRO A 135 13.86 -1.25 -5.83
C PRO A 135 14.86 -1.35 -4.68
N GLN A 136 14.47 -0.80 -3.53
CA GLN A 136 15.11 -1.08 -2.26
C GLN A 136 14.43 -2.28 -1.61
N VAL A 137 15.18 -3.28 -1.15
CA VAL A 137 14.63 -4.35 -0.32
C VAL A 137 14.34 -3.77 1.06
N VAL A 138 13.09 -3.83 1.48
CA VAL A 138 12.65 -3.35 2.80
C VAL A 138 12.83 -4.45 3.83
N ILE A 139 12.33 -5.65 3.55
CA ILE A 139 12.52 -6.80 4.44
C ILE A 139 12.37 -8.09 3.64
N GLU A 140 13.24 -9.06 3.91
CA GLU A 140 13.15 -10.41 3.36
C GLU A 140 12.21 -11.27 4.21
N TYR A 141 11.49 -12.20 3.58
CA TYR A 141 10.61 -13.09 4.33
C TYR A 141 11.38 -14.00 5.27
N GLU A 142 12.63 -14.34 4.95
CA GLU A 142 13.51 -15.04 5.87
C GLU A 142 13.76 -14.23 7.15
N ALA A 143 13.93 -12.91 7.05
CA ALA A 143 14.07 -12.04 8.21
C ALA A 143 12.78 -11.99 9.06
N ILE A 144 11.61 -11.97 8.42
CA ILE A 144 10.32 -12.06 9.11
C ILE A 144 10.20 -13.41 9.85
N SER A 145 10.54 -14.51 9.17
CA SER A 145 10.51 -15.86 9.75
C SER A 145 11.48 -16.00 10.93
N ARG A 146 12.70 -15.46 10.81
CA ARG A 146 13.67 -15.40 11.91
C ARG A 146 13.16 -14.61 13.10
N PHE A 147 12.55 -13.45 12.86
CA PHE A 147 11.93 -12.63 13.90
C PHE A 147 10.80 -13.38 14.62
N LEU A 148 9.88 -13.99 13.89
CA LEU A 148 8.81 -14.78 14.52
C LEU A 148 9.37 -15.99 15.29
N GLY A 149 10.40 -16.63 14.74
CA GLY A 149 11.17 -17.71 15.34
C GLY A 149 11.75 -17.38 16.72
N SER A 150 12.25 -16.16 16.90
CA SER A 150 12.88 -15.74 18.16
C SER A 150 11.89 -15.31 19.25
N VAL A 151 10.68 -14.90 18.87
CA VAL A 151 9.70 -14.34 19.83
C VAL A 151 8.60 -15.35 20.23
N GLY A 152 8.51 -16.52 19.58
CA GLY A 152 7.60 -17.57 20.03
C GLY A 152 8.27 -18.65 20.86
N GLU A 153 7.76 -18.87 22.08
CA GLU A 153 8.03 -20.10 22.84
C GLU A 153 7.27 -21.27 22.20
N GLY A 154 8.01 -22.27 21.70
CA GLY A 154 7.45 -23.59 21.39
C GLY A 154 7.52 -24.03 19.92
N SER A 155 7.62 -25.35 19.78
CA SER A 155 7.83 -26.21 18.60
C SER A 155 6.92 -26.01 17.37
N GLN A 156 5.98 -25.06 17.38
CA GLN A 156 5.12 -24.74 16.22
C GLN A 156 5.81 -23.86 15.17
N LEU A 157 6.83 -23.08 15.53
CA LEU A 157 7.52 -22.17 14.59
C LEU A 157 8.54 -22.88 13.70
N GLN A 158 9.02 -24.08 14.08
CA GLN A 158 9.83 -24.93 13.19
C GLN A 158 9.02 -25.39 11.96
N GLN A 159 7.68 -25.45 12.05
CA GLN A 159 6.82 -25.75 10.89
C GLN A 159 6.66 -24.55 9.93
N LEU A 160 6.88 -23.31 10.39
CA LEU A 160 6.84 -22.13 9.51
C LEU A 160 8.03 -22.05 8.56
N GLN A 161 9.17 -22.67 8.89
CA GLN A 161 10.30 -22.79 7.95
C GLN A 161 9.96 -23.64 6.72
N ALA A 162 8.89 -24.46 6.79
CA ALA A 162 8.45 -25.34 5.71
C ALA A 162 7.19 -24.82 4.97
N LEU A 163 6.54 -23.75 5.44
CA LEU A 163 5.36 -23.22 4.74
C LEU A 163 5.78 -22.33 3.57
N PRO A 164 5.08 -22.41 2.43
CA PRO A 164 5.33 -21.51 1.31
C PRO A 164 5.07 -20.07 1.78
N THR A 165 6.10 -19.24 1.73
CA THR A 165 6.09 -17.82 2.07
C THR A 165 5.15 -16.96 1.20
N GLN A 166 4.33 -17.61 0.36
CA GLN A 166 3.32 -17.04 -0.54
C GLN A 166 2.15 -16.30 0.15
N GLN A 167 2.12 -16.16 1.47
CA GLN A 167 0.99 -15.55 2.19
C GLN A 167 1.34 -14.28 2.96
N VAL A 168 2.25 -13.46 2.43
CA VAL A 168 2.47 -12.09 2.95
C VAL A 168 1.58 -11.11 2.20
N ASN A 169 0.67 -10.47 2.93
CA ASN A 169 -0.23 -9.43 2.43
C ASN A 169 0.12 -8.07 3.03
N LEU A 170 0.15 -7.05 2.18
CA LEU A 170 0.27 -5.65 2.60
C LEU A 170 -1.14 -5.09 2.84
N ASP A 171 -1.53 -4.92 4.09
CA ASP A 171 -2.92 -4.61 4.45
C ASP A 171 -3.19 -3.10 4.59
N TRP A 172 -2.28 -2.35 5.23
CA TRP A 172 -2.49 -0.93 5.55
C TRP A 172 -1.17 -0.17 5.78
N PHE A 173 -1.23 1.16 5.67
CA PHE A 173 -0.11 2.06 5.91
C PHE A 173 -0.56 3.29 6.74
N SER A 174 0.23 3.64 7.75
CA SER A 174 0.10 4.86 8.54
C SER A 174 0.99 5.97 7.98
N VAL A 175 0.39 6.98 7.36
CA VAL A 175 1.14 8.15 6.85
C VAL A 175 1.87 8.89 7.97
N ARG A 176 1.28 8.92 9.18
CA ARG A 176 1.83 9.65 10.33
C ARG A 176 3.06 8.98 10.93
N THR A 177 3.06 7.65 11.00
CA THR A 177 4.12 6.91 11.68
C THR A 177 5.08 6.23 10.73
N GLY A 178 4.78 6.16 9.42
CA GLY A 178 5.62 5.43 8.47
C GLY A 178 5.48 3.91 8.56
N VAL A 179 4.52 3.41 9.34
CA VAL A 179 4.36 1.98 9.64
C VAL A 179 3.41 1.30 8.64
N VAL A 180 3.81 0.12 8.17
CA VAL A 180 2.99 -0.77 7.34
C VAL A 180 2.52 -1.95 8.17
N LEU A 181 1.22 -2.23 8.07
CA LEU A 181 0.63 -3.46 8.59
C LEU A 181 0.76 -4.56 7.54
N ILE A 182 1.50 -5.59 7.91
CA ILE A 182 1.70 -6.81 7.13
C ILE A 182 0.90 -7.92 7.78
N ARG A 183 0.25 -8.74 6.97
CA ARG A 183 -0.36 -9.99 7.42
C ARG A 183 0.40 -11.16 6.83
N MET A 184 0.80 -12.10 7.67
CA MET A 184 1.51 -13.31 7.25
C MET A 184 0.70 -14.56 7.63
N HIS A 185 0.53 -15.46 6.66
CA HIS A 185 -0.20 -16.73 6.78
C HIS A 185 -1.64 -16.63 7.32
N ASP A 186 -2.26 -15.46 7.21
CA ASP A 186 -3.55 -15.17 7.85
C ASP A 186 -3.60 -15.31 9.38
N TYR A 187 -2.47 -15.57 10.05
CA TYR A 187 -2.39 -15.74 11.52
C TYR A 187 -1.60 -14.64 12.22
N TYR A 188 -0.66 -13.99 11.52
CA TYR A 188 0.23 -13.01 12.12
C TYR A 188 -0.04 -11.62 11.54
N LEU A 189 -0.13 -10.64 12.42
CA LEU A 189 -0.08 -9.22 12.11
C LEU A 189 1.27 -8.67 12.54
N LEU A 190 1.94 -7.96 11.64
CA LEU A 190 3.28 -7.42 11.82
C LEU A 190 3.25 -5.93 11.47
N TRP A 191 3.84 -5.11 12.33
CA TRP A 191 4.01 -3.68 12.11
C TRP A 191 5.46 -3.46 11.71
N LEU A 192 5.68 -3.14 10.44
CA LEU A 192 6.98 -2.82 9.87
C LEU A 192 7.13 -1.31 9.81
N ASP A 193 8.12 -0.75 10.51
CA ASP A 193 8.51 0.64 10.31
C ASP A 193 9.34 0.75 9.02
N LEU A 194 8.88 1.57 8.07
CA LEU A 194 9.59 1.74 6.80
C LEU A 194 10.86 2.58 6.93
N GLN A 195 10.99 3.38 7.99
CA GLN A 195 12.17 4.19 8.20
C GLN A 195 13.34 3.34 8.73
N SER A 196 13.12 2.55 9.79
CA SER A 196 14.13 1.62 10.31
C SER A 196 14.26 0.34 9.51
N MET A 197 13.21 -0.04 8.76
CA MET A 197 13.06 -1.34 8.10
C MET A 197 12.97 -2.52 9.06
N GLU A 198 12.52 -2.25 10.29
CA GLU A 198 12.40 -3.26 11.35
C GLU A 198 10.94 -3.53 11.73
N ILE A 199 10.69 -4.76 12.18
CA ILE A 199 9.40 -5.13 12.77
C ILE A 199 9.37 -4.58 14.20
N VAL A 200 8.54 -3.57 14.42
CA VAL A 200 8.42 -2.88 15.72
C VAL A 200 7.38 -3.51 16.64
N ARG A 201 6.44 -4.28 16.08
CA ARG A 201 5.36 -4.95 16.84
C ARG A 201 4.81 -6.13 16.06
N TRP A 202 4.27 -7.11 16.78
CA TRP A 202 3.55 -8.22 16.17
C TRP A 202 2.39 -8.70 17.05
N SER A 203 1.44 -9.43 16.46
CA SER A 203 0.32 -10.06 17.17
C SER A 203 -0.22 -11.28 16.42
N LYS A 204 -0.73 -12.27 17.16
CA LYS A 204 -1.57 -13.38 16.64
C LYS A 204 -3.07 -13.05 16.63
N ASP A 205 -3.47 -11.96 17.31
CA ASP A 205 -4.87 -11.56 17.37
C ASP A 205 -5.27 -10.76 16.12
N LEU A 206 -6.00 -11.44 15.23
CA LEU A 206 -6.48 -10.88 13.96
C LEU A 206 -7.57 -9.83 14.14
N ARG A 207 -8.13 -9.66 15.34
CA ARG A 207 -9.21 -8.71 15.65
C ARG A 207 -8.72 -7.27 15.81
N ILE A 208 -7.41 -7.06 15.93
CA ILE A 208 -6.77 -5.75 16.15
C ILE A 208 -7.00 -4.75 14.98
N ARG A 209 -7.48 -5.23 13.82
CA ARG A 209 -7.79 -4.40 12.63
C ARG A 209 -8.80 -3.26 12.85
N LEU A 210 -9.58 -3.30 13.93
CA LEU A 210 -10.72 -2.40 14.15
C LEU A 210 -10.42 -1.19 15.03
N HIS A 211 -9.34 -1.19 15.83
CA HIS A 211 -9.14 -0.11 16.82
C HIS A 211 -8.21 1.04 16.39
N ASP A 212 -7.26 0.82 15.47
CA ASP A 212 -6.31 1.87 15.04
C ASP A 212 -6.76 2.70 13.83
N ARG A 213 -8.06 2.65 13.47
CA ARG A 213 -8.59 3.46 12.36
C ARG A 213 -8.81 4.94 12.69
N GLY A 214 -8.49 5.38 13.90
CA GLY A 214 -8.63 6.78 14.25
C GLY A 214 -7.65 7.21 15.31
N ILE A 215 -6.55 7.82 14.89
CA ILE A 215 -5.95 9.05 15.47
C ILE A 215 -5.23 9.83 14.36
#